data_AF-A0A1G4T3J2-F1
#
_entry.id   AF-A0A1G4T3J2-F1
#
_cell.length_a   1.000
_cell.length_b   1.000
_cell.length_c   1.000
_cell.angle_alpha   90.00
_cell.angle_beta   90.00
_cell.angle_gamma   90.00
#
_symmetry.space_group_name_H-M   'P 1'
#
loop_
_entity.id
_entity.type
_entity.pdbx_description
1 polymer ?
#
loop_
_entity_poly.entity_id
_entity_poly.type
_entity_poly.pdbx_seq_one_letter_code
_entity_poly.pdbx_strand_id
1 'polypeptide(L)'
;MKTLLLALLASAHLLGQPAVTEELLNDAASDFQAHQPPTPIDIRNLRLGYIPNGDGRNYLICGEFLTAANPDWVPFSTIKTSGYEQSLGANATALCNRPQAVWEEGHDLSVDLKAKLGLK
;
A
#
# COMPACT_ATOMS: atom_id res chain seq x y z
N MET A 1 28.02 20.70 33.63
CA MET A 1 27.90 21.02 32.20
C MET A 1 28.65 19.99 31.37
N LYS A 2 27.94 19.08 30.70
CA LYS A 2 28.42 18.47 29.45
C LYS A 2 27.22 18.01 28.67
N THR A 3 27.08 18.63 27.52
CA THR A 3 25.90 18.68 26.67
C THR A 3 25.69 17.35 25.94
N LEU A 4 24.42 16.98 25.89
CA LEU A 4 23.75 16.17 24.87
C LEU A 4 24.40 16.33 23.47
N LEU A 5 24.62 15.22 22.77
CA LEU A 5 24.50 15.18 21.31
C LEU A 5 24.25 13.74 20.83
N LEU A 6 22.98 13.33 20.82
CA LEU A 6 22.52 12.19 20.01
C LEU A 6 21.22 12.62 19.33
N ALA A 7 21.33 13.18 18.12
CA ALA A 7 20.21 13.32 17.20
C ALA A 7 20.74 13.67 15.81
N LEU A 8 21.07 12.66 14.99
CA LEU A 8 21.38 12.86 13.57
C LEU A 8 21.09 11.64 12.69
N LEU A 9 20.17 10.75 13.10
CA LEU A 9 19.77 9.57 12.29
C LEU A 9 18.30 9.59 11.84
N ALA A 10 17.52 10.62 12.15
CA ALA A 10 16.09 10.66 11.78
C ALA A 10 15.81 11.13 10.34
N SER A 11 16.77 11.72 9.63
CA SER A 11 16.48 12.47 8.39
C SER A 11 16.42 11.62 7.11
N ALA A 12 16.94 10.39 7.10
CA ALA A 12 16.90 9.53 5.91
C ALA A 12 15.57 8.77 5.76
N HIS A 13 14.82 8.60 6.84
CA HIS A 13 13.55 7.87 6.84
C HIS A 13 12.42 8.60 6.09
N LEU A 14 12.38 9.93 6.18
CA LEU A 14 11.31 10.73 5.60
C LEU A 14 11.43 10.95 4.08
N LEU A 15 12.63 10.83 3.49
CA LEU A 15 12.85 11.17 2.09
C LEU A 15 12.42 10.07 1.09
N GLY A 16 12.33 8.81 1.54
CA GLY A 16 12.01 7.67 0.68
C GLY A 16 10.54 7.23 0.70
N GLN A 17 9.81 7.55 1.77
CA GLN A 17 8.40 7.12 1.92
C GLN A 17 7.47 7.72 0.86
N PRO A 18 7.50 9.02 0.54
CA PRO A 18 6.60 9.57 -0.48
C PRO A 18 6.79 8.93 -1.87
N ALA A 19 8.04 8.59 -2.22
CA ALA A 19 8.35 7.96 -3.50
C ALA A 19 7.81 6.53 -3.60
N VAL A 20 7.96 5.72 -2.54
CA VAL A 20 7.46 4.33 -2.56
C VAL A 20 5.93 4.27 -2.52
N THR A 21 5.29 5.20 -1.81
CA THR A 21 3.82 5.32 -1.79
C THR A 21 3.28 5.61 -3.20
N GLU A 22 3.85 6.61 -3.87
CA GLU A 22 3.42 7.00 -5.21
C GLU A 22 3.66 5.87 -6.22
N GLU A 23 4.79 5.15 -6.12
CA GLU A 23 5.07 3.98 -6.95
C GLU A 23 4.03 2.86 -6.73
N LEU A 24 3.76 2.47 -5.49
CA LEU A 24 2.77 1.43 -5.18
C LEU A 24 1.35 1.80 -5.63
N LEU A 25 0.97 3.07 -5.51
CA LEU A 25 -0.32 3.55 -6.00
C LEU A 25 -0.41 3.49 -7.53
N ASN A 26 0.69 3.81 -8.24
CA ASN A 26 0.74 3.70 -9.70
C ASN A 26 0.74 2.24 -10.15
N ASP A 27 1.45 1.35 -9.46
CA ASP A 27 1.45 -0.09 -9.72
C ASP A 27 0.04 -0.68 -9.55
N ALA A 28 -0.64 -0.36 -8.44
CA ALA A 28 -2.00 -0.83 -8.18
C ALA A 28 -3.00 -0.31 -9.22
N ALA A 29 -2.95 0.99 -9.54
CA ALA A 29 -3.83 1.58 -10.56
C ALA A 29 -3.60 0.92 -11.93
N SER A 30 -2.34 0.72 -12.32
CA SER A 30 -1.98 0.08 -13.59
C SER A 30 -2.49 -1.35 -13.66
N ASP A 31 -2.37 -2.12 -12.58
CA ASP A 31 -2.83 -3.51 -12.55
C ASP A 31 -4.35 -3.61 -12.64
N PHE A 32 -5.09 -2.80 -11.87
CA PHE A 32 -6.56 -2.72 -11.99
C PHE A 32 -7.03 -2.27 -13.38
N GLN A 33 -6.28 -1.40 -14.05
CA GLN A 33 -6.61 -0.95 -15.40
C GLN A 33 -6.29 -2.01 -16.47
N ALA A 34 -5.20 -2.76 -16.30
CA ALA A 34 -4.75 -3.77 -17.24
C ALA A 34 -5.52 -5.10 -17.13
N HIS A 35 -5.96 -5.47 -15.92
CA HIS A 35 -6.49 -6.81 -15.64
C HIS A 35 -7.98 -6.77 -15.25
N GLN A 36 -8.83 -6.32 -16.17
CA GLN A 36 -10.28 -6.29 -15.99
C GLN A 36 -10.98 -7.48 -16.66
N PRO A 37 -12.02 -8.06 -16.03
CA PRO A 37 -12.53 -7.83 -14.68
C PRO A 37 -11.70 -8.52 -13.56
N PRO A 38 -11.81 -8.10 -12.28
CA PRO A 38 -12.80 -7.16 -11.74
C PRO A 38 -12.40 -5.67 -11.85
N THR A 39 -13.34 -4.84 -12.31
CA THR A 39 -13.17 -3.38 -12.37
C THR A 39 -13.61 -2.75 -11.04
N PRO A 40 -12.73 -2.03 -10.33
CA PRO A 40 -13.10 -1.33 -9.10
C PRO A 40 -14.03 -0.15 -9.42
N ILE A 41 -15.10 -0.01 -8.64
CA ILE A 41 -16.00 1.17 -8.67
C ILE A 41 -15.84 2.05 -7.44
N ASP A 42 -15.20 1.52 -6.39
CA ASP A 42 -14.86 2.25 -5.18
C ASP A 42 -13.67 1.59 -4.47
N ILE A 43 -12.93 2.36 -3.67
CA ILE A 43 -11.75 1.96 -2.89
C ILE A 43 -11.90 2.50 -1.46
N ARG A 44 -11.49 1.72 -0.44
CA ARG A 44 -11.46 2.20 0.95
C ARG A 44 -10.35 1.56 1.78
N ASN A 45 -10.09 2.16 2.96
CA ASN A 45 -9.22 1.63 4.00
C ASN A 45 -7.79 1.32 3.51
N LEU A 46 -7.28 2.13 2.58
CA LEU A 46 -5.99 1.89 1.93
C LEU A 46 -4.85 2.42 2.80
N ARG A 47 -4.00 1.50 3.26
CA ARG A 47 -2.91 1.79 4.20
C ARG A 47 -1.57 1.36 3.64
N LEU A 48 -0.55 2.16 3.86
CA LEU A 48 0.85 1.82 3.62
C LEU A 48 1.43 1.06 4.82
N GLY A 49 2.23 0.05 4.52
CA GLY A 49 3.08 -0.61 5.49
C GLY A 49 4.30 -1.23 4.84
N TYR A 50 4.99 -2.06 5.60
CA TYR A 50 6.04 -2.93 5.10
C TYR A 50 6.12 -4.23 5.88
N ILE A 51 6.70 -5.24 5.23
CA ILE A 51 7.13 -6.49 5.88
C ILE A 51 8.66 -6.45 5.97
N PRO A 52 9.25 -6.60 7.17
CA PRO A 52 10.69 -6.74 7.33
C PRO A 52 11.23 -7.92 6.51
N ASN A 53 12.34 -7.71 5.79
CA ASN A 53 12.95 -8.72 4.93
C ASN A 53 14.48 -8.64 5.05
N GLY A 54 15.05 -9.37 6.00
CA GLY A 54 16.46 -9.21 6.39
C GLY A 54 16.72 -7.79 6.89
N ASP A 55 17.76 -7.15 6.33
CA ASP A 55 18.08 -5.74 6.62
C ASP A 55 17.20 -4.74 5.85
N GLY A 56 16.29 -5.24 5.00
CA GLY A 56 15.43 -4.46 4.12
C GLY A 56 13.95 -4.48 4.50
N ARG A 57 13.14 -3.85 3.64
CA ARG A 57 11.69 -3.73 3.77
C ARG A 57 11.03 -4.02 2.43
N ASN A 58 10.01 -4.86 2.45
CA ASN A 58 9.09 -4.97 1.31
C ASN A 58 7.87 -4.12 1.61
N TYR A 59 7.78 -2.94 1.00
CA TYR A 59 6.64 -2.04 1.17
C TYR A 59 5.40 -2.59 0.48
N LEU A 60 4.24 -2.37 1.08
CA LEU A 60 2.96 -2.77 0.52
C LEU A 60 1.86 -1.77 0.87
N ILE A 61 0.85 -1.70 0.00
CA ILE A 61 -0.44 -1.11 0.33
C ILE A 61 -1.49 -2.20 0.47
N CYS A 62 -2.41 -2.01 1.41
CA CYS A 62 -3.51 -2.93 1.71
C CYS A 62 -4.80 -2.14 1.87
N GLY A 63 -5.86 -2.56 1.18
CA GLY A 63 -7.17 -1.93 1.25
C GLY A 63 -8.27 -2.83 0.71
N GLU A 64 -9.42 -2.24 0.42
CA GLU A 64 -10.57 -2.95 -0.14
C GLU A 64 -11.09 -2.23 -1.38
N PHE A 65 -11.62 -2.98 -2.34
CA PHE A 65 -12.31 -2.45 -3.50
C PHE A 65 -13.72 -3.03 -3.63
N LEU A 66 -14.62 -2.25 -4.21
CA LEU A 66 -15.98 -2.68 -4.55
C LEU A 66 -16.09 -2.89 -6.06
N THR A 67 -16.99 -3.76 -6.50
CA THR A 67 -17.30 -3.97 -7.93
C THR A 67 -18.80 -3.86 -8.16
N ALA A 68 -19.22 -3.60 -9.40
CA ALA A 68 -20.65 -3.63 -9.72
C ALA A 68 -21.25 -5.05 -9.69
N ALA A 69 -20.41 -6.07 -9.87
CA ALA A 69 -20.84 -7.47 -9.92
C ALA A 69 -21.00 -8.11 -8.53
N ASN A 70 -20.30 -7.59 -7.52
CA ASN A 70 -20.34 -8.07 -6.15
C ASN A 70 -20.48 -6.88 -5.18
N PRO A 71 -21.57 -6.81 -4.40
CA PRO A 71 -21.76 -5.73 -3.41
C PRO A 71 -20.82 -5.84 -2.20
N ASP A 72 -20.07 -6.93 -2.07
CA ASP A 72 -19.09 -7.09 -0.99
C ASP A 72 -17.77 -6.42 -1.32
N TRP A 73 -17.18 -5.82 -0.28
CA TRP A 73 -15.84 -5.27 -0.34
C TRP A 73 -14.80 -6.38 -0.39
N VAL A 74 -13.98 -6.37 -1.43
CA VAL A 74 -12.96 -7.38 -1.68
C VAL A 74 -11.60 -6.84 -1.26
N PRO A 75 -10.86 -7.54 -0.38
CA PRO A 75 -9.51 -7.15 -0.02
C PRO A 75 -8.58 -7.15 -1.24
N PHE A 76 -7.66 -6.19 -1.29
CA PHE A 76 -6.54 -6.23 -2.22
C PHE A 76 -5.26 -5.75 -1.55
N SER A 77 -4.13 -6.14 -2.16
CA SER A 77 -2.81 -5.69 -1.73
C SER A 77 -1.90 -5.53 -2.93
N THR A 78 -1.07 -4.50 -2.92
CA THR A 78 0.02 -4.33 -3.89
C THR A 78 1.33 -4.23 -3.11
N ILE A 79 2.26 -5.15 -3.37
CA ILE A 79 3.54 -5.25 -2.66
C ILE A 79 4.70 -5.02 -3.62
N LYS A 80 5.69 -4.25 -3.15
CA LYS A 80 6.93 -4.01 -3.87
C LYS A 80 7.83 -5.24 -3.80
N THR A 81 8.13 -5.80 -4.97
CA THR A 81 9.11 -6.89 -5.16
C THR A 81 10.20 -6.40 -6.14
N SER A 82 10.80 -7.27 -6.95
CA SER A 82 11.65 -6.81 -8.07
C SER A 82 10.85 -6.03 -9.14
N GLY A 83 9.53 -6.21 -9.17
CA GLY A 83 8.57 -5.37 -9.86
C GLY A 83 7.49 -4.95 -8.86
N TYR A 84 6.31 -5.54 -9.00
CA TYR A 84 5.27 -5.54 -7.98
C TYR A 84 4.45 -6.82 -8.09
N GLU A 85 3.69 -7.15 -7.05
CA GLU A 85 2.64 -8.14 -7.13
C GLU A 85 1.34 -7.54 -6.59
N GLN A 86 0.26 -7.65 -7.36
CA GLN A 86 -1.08 -7.34 -6.87
C GLN A 86 -1.81 -8.65 -6.55
N SER A 87 -2.44 -8.72 -5.39
CA SER A 87 -3.24 -9.85 -4.93
C SER A 87 -4.64 -9.38 -4.53
N LEU A 88 -5.64 -10.24 -4.72
CA LEU A 88 -7.04 -9.99 -4.39
C LEU A 88 -7.58 -11.06 -3.43
N GLY A 89 -8.66 -10.73 -2.72
CA GLY A 89 -9.40 -11.66 -1.86
C GLY A 89 -8.55 -12.29 -0.76
N ALA A 90 -8.69 -13.61 -0.57
CA ALA A 90 -8.03 -14.33 0.51
C ALA A 90 -6.49 -14.21 0.50
N ASN A 91 -5.87 -14.09 -0.67
CA ASN A 91 -4.41 -13.89 -0.79
C ASN A 91 -4.00 -12.52 -0.24
N ALA A 92 -4.75 -11.48 -0.60
CA ALA A 92 -4.56 -10.15 -0.03
C ALA A 92 -4.80 -10.15 1.48
N THR A 93 -5.88 -10.80 1.95
CA THR A 93 -6.15 -10.94 3.39
C THR A 93 -5.00 -11.59 4.14
N ALA A 94 -4.45 -12.68 3.61
CA ALA A 94 -3.31 -13.38 4.22
C ALA A 94 -2.06 -12.48 4.27
N LEU A 95 -1.82 -11.68 3.23
CA LEU A 95 -0.69 -10.77 3.17
C LEU A 95 -0.86 -9.58 4.13
N CYS A 96 -2.03 -8.93 4.11
CA CYS A 96 -2.36 -7.77 4.93
C CYS A 96 -2.50 -8.09 6.42
N ASN A 97 -2.74 -9.35 6.79
CA ASN A 97 -2.81 -9.78 8.19
C ASN A 97 -1.55 -10.49 8.68
N ARG A 98 -0.44 -10.41 7.93
CA ARG A 98 0.83 -10.99 8.39
C ARG A 98 1.24 -10.38 9.74
N PRO A 99 1.54 -11.19 10.77
CA PRO A 99 1.94 -10.68 12.08
C PRO A 99 3.18 -9.78 12.07
N GLN A 100 4.04 -9.95 11.07
CA GLN A 100 5.26 -9.16 10.90
C GLN A 100 5.04 -7.83 10.16
N ALA A 101 3.85 -7.59 9.62
CA ALA A 101 3.55 -6.36 8.91
C ALA A 101 3.59 -5.17 9.89
N VAL A 102 4.41 -4.19 9.56
CA VAL A 102 4.49 -2.92 10.26
C VAL A 102 3.75 -1.89 9.43
N TRP A 103 2.77 -1.24 10.02
CA TRP A 103 1.96 -0.23 9.35
C TRP A 103 2.50 1.16 9.64
N GLU A 104 2.64 1.97 8.60
CA GLU A 104 3.04 3.35 8.75
C GLU A 104 1.88 4.14 9.36
N GLU A 105 2.21 5.08 10.26
CA GLU A 105 1.24 6.05 10.74
C GLU A 105 0.99 7.08 9.64
N GLY A 106 -0.27 7.29 9.26
CA GLY A 106 -0.58 8.13 8.12
C GLY A 106 -2.08 8.21 7.83
N HIS A 107 -2.40 8.97 6.78
CA HIS A 107 -3.77 9.11 6.29
C HIS A 107 -4.14 7.94 5.38
N ASP A 108 -5.44 7.71 5.22
CA ASP A 108 -5.98 6.75 4.26
C ASP A 108 -5.67 7.19 2.83
N LEU A 109 -4.97 6.35 2.08
CA LEU A 109 -4.53 6.59 0.70
C LEU A 109 -5.62 6.33 -0.34
N SER A 110 -6.85 6.00 0.08
CA SER A 110 -7.94 5.63 -0.82
C SER A 110 -8.27 6.74 -1.79
N VAL A 111 -8.22 8.01 -1.34
CA VAL A 111 -8.47 9.17 -2.22
C VAL A 111 -7.44 9.24 -3.34
N ASP A 112 -6.17 8.95 -3.05
CA ASP A 112 -5.10 8.99 -4.05
C ASP A 112 -5.25 7.87 -5.08
N LEU A 113 -5.59 6.65 -4.64
CA LEU A 113 -5.83 5.55 -5.58
C LEU A 113 -7.09 5.78 -6.41
N LYS A 114 -8.16 6.32 -5.83
CA LYS A 114 -9.38 6.69 -6.57
C LYS A 114 -9.07 7.72 -7.66
N ALA A 115 -8.27 8.74 -7.35
CA ALA A 115 -7.87 9.75 -8.33
C ALA A 115 -7.13 9.12 -9.52
N LYS A 116 -6.22 8.16 -9.27
CA LYS A 116 -5.50 7.43 -10.33
C LYS A 116 -6.40 6.52 -11.17
N LEU A 117 -7.47 6.00 -10.55
CA LEU A 117 -8.47 5.16 -11.23
C LEU A 117 -9.61 5.96 -11.89
N GLY A 118 -9.67 7.27 -11.70
CA GLY A 118 -10.77 8.11 -12.19
C GLY A 118 -12.09 7.88 -11.43
N LEU A 119 -12.02 7.40 -10.18
CA LEU A 119 -13.17 7.18 -9.29
C LEU A 119 -13.49 8.47 -8.52
N LYS A 120 -14.75 8.61 -8.11
CA LYS A 120 -15.25 9.77 -7.34
C LYS A 120 -15.05 9.63 -5.84
#